data_AF-A0A2E4T3R1-F1
#
_entry.id   AF-A0A2E4T3R1-F1
#
_cell.length_a   1.000
_cell.length_b   1.000
_cell.length_c   1.000
_cell.angle_alpha   90.00
_cell.angle_beta   90.00
_cell.angle_gamma   90.00
#
_symmetry.space_group_name_H-M   'P 1'
#
loop_
_entity.id
_entity.type
_entity.pdbx_description
1 polymer ?
#
loop_
_entity_poly.entity_id
_entity_poly.type
_entity_poly.pdbx_seq_one_letter_code
_entity_poly.pdbx_strand_id
1 'polypeptide(L)'
;MSGKKYFVLMEGGNDTTQVFVSKQPRGAALKAATRGHTSIELRERGTNKVHVFKGWTEMVNKPKNGPAWLPAKIKKANVSKSGTKRL
;
A
#
# COMPACT_ATOMS: atom_id res chain seq x y z
N MET A 1 12.91 -11.75 16.08
CA MET A 1 12.47 -10.35 16.31
C MET A 1 11.53 -9.92 15.19
N SER A 2 10.37 -9.36 15.53
CA SER A 2 9.31 -9.05 14.56
C SER A 2 9.78 -7.94 13.59
N GLY A 3 10.15 -8.31 12.36
CA GLY A 3 10.62 -7.38 11.31
C GLY A 3 9.52 -6.50 10.72
N LYS A 4 8.68 -5.90 11.57
CA LYS A 4 7.63 -4.97 11.19
C LYS A 4 8.23 -3.57 11.07
N LYS A 5 8.02 -2.93 9.93
CA LYS A 5 8.40 -1.56 9.66
C LYS A 5 7.16 -0.67 9.63
N TYR A 6 7.36 0.60 9.96
CA TYR A 6 6.32 1.62 9.98
C TYR A 6 6.54 2.57 8.82
N PHE A 7 5.51 2.78 8.01
CA PHE A 7 5.54 3.66 6.84
C PHE A 7 4.50 4.76 7.03
N VAL A 8 4.93 6.01 6.95
CA VAL A 8 4.04 7.19 7.02
C VAL A 8 3.67 7.58 5.60
N LEU A 9 2.38 7.77 5.34
CA LEU A 9 1.91 8.32 4.07
C LEU A 9 2.28 9.81 4.01
N MET A 10 2.88 10.21 2.91
CA MET A 10 3.20 11.60 2.62
C MET A 10 2.26 12.14 1.55
N GLU A 11 1.76 13.35 1.76
CA GLU A 11 0.94 14.09 0.80
C GLU A 11 1.52 15.50 0.69
N GLY A 12 1.78 15.96 -0.54
CA GLY A 12 2.35 17.28 -0.79
C GLY A 12 3.72 17.53 -0.14
N GLY A 13 4.51 16.48 0.09
CA GLY A 13 5.82 16.58 0.75
C GLY A 13 5.78 16.63 2.28
N ASN A 14 4.60 16.60 2.88
CA ASN A 14 4.43 16.55 4.34
C ASN A 14 3.97 15.17 4.80
N ASP A 15 4.40 14.78 6.00
CA ASP A 15 3.90 13.58 6.65
C ASP A 15 2.42 13.76 7.05
N THR A 16 1.61 12.76 6.73
CA THR A 16 0.21 12.70 7.17
C THR A 16 0.08 11.93 8.49
N THR A 17 -1.13 11.93 9.06
CA THR A 17 -1.46 11.12 10.25
C THR A 17 -1.59 9.62 9.95
N GLN A 18 -1.60 9.22 8.67
CA GLN A 18 -1.81 7.82 8.27
C GLN A 18 -0.50 7.03 8.32
N VAL A 19 -0.45 6.05 9.21
CA VAL A 19 0.69 5.14 9.38
C VAL A 19 0.29 3.72 9.00
N PHE A 20 1.08 3.10 8.13
CA PHE A 20 0.91 1.73 7.66
C PHE A 20 2.03 0.83 8.19
N VAL A 21 1.66 -0.29 8.79
CA VAL A 21 2.61 -1.29 9.29
C VAL A 21 2.74 -2.44 8.31
N SER A 22 3.97 -2.78 7.90
CA SER A 22 4.25 -3.92 7.02
C SER A 22 5.70 -4.37 7.17
N LYS A 23 6.01 -5.62 6.80
CA LYS A 23 7.39 -6.09 6.67
C LYS A 23 8.11 -5.46 5.47
N GLN A 24 7.36 -5.21 4.39
CA GLN A 24 7.87 -4.66 3.13
C GLN A 24 7.09 -3.40 2.73
N PRO A 25 7.73 -2.42 2.06
CA PRO A 25 7.08 -1.17 1.64
C PRO A 25 5.91 -1.43 0.69
N ARG A 26 6.00 -2.44 -0.18
CA ARG A 26 4.92 -2.85 -1.08
C ARG A 26 3.63 -3.23 -0.31
N GLY A 27 3.76 -3.91 0.83
CA GLY A 27 2.61 -4.30 1.64
C GLY A 27 1.93 -3.09 2.30
N ALA A 28 2.70 -2.07 2.69
CA ALA A 28 2.15 -0.81 3.17
C ALA A 28 1.44 -0.06 2.03
N ALA A 29 2.01 -0.05 0.82
CA ALA A 29 1.39 0.55 -0.35
C ALA A 29 0.07 -0.15 -0.73
N LEU A 30 -0.01 -1.49 -0.66
CA LEU A 30 -1.26 -2.21 -0.91
C LEU A 30 -2.37 -1.81 0.07
N LYS A 31 -2.01 -1.60 1.35
CA LYS A 31 -2.97 -1.10 2.35
C LYS A 31 -3.45 0.30 2.02
N ALA A 32 -2.55 1.21 1.63
CA ALA A 32 -2.90 2.55 1.19
C ALA A 32 -3.80 2.53 -0.05
N ALA A 33 -3.46 1.71 -1.06
CA ALA A 33 -4.27 1.54 -2.27
C ALA A 33 -5.67 0.98 -1.97
N THR A 34 -5.78 0.04 -1.02
CA THR A 34 -7.07 -0.49 -0.57
C THR A 34 -7.94 0.60 0.05
N ARG A 35 -7.34 1.61 0.69
CA ARG A 35 -8.04 2.78 1.24
C ARG A 35 -8.46 3.81 0.18
N GLY A 36 -8.05 3.63 -1.08
CA GLY A 36 -8.40 4.52 -2.19
C GLY A 36 -7.28 5.45 -2.64
N HIS A 37 -6.09 5.37 -2.05
CA HIS A 37 -4.94 6.19 -2.46
C HIS A 37 -4.34 5.71 -3.78
N THR A 38 -4.19 6.61 -4.75
CA THR A 38 -3.65 6.30 -6.08
C THR A 38 -2.19 6.73 -6.23
N SER A 39 -1.83 7.93 -5.80
CA SER A 39 -0.44 8.39 -5.69
C SER A 39 0.03 8.19 -4.25
N ILE A 40 0.86 7.18 -4.02
CA ILE A 40 1.24 6.75 -2.67
C ILE A 40 2.71 7.04 -2.46
N GLU A 41 3.02 8.02 -1.61
CA GLU A 41 4.39 8.28 -1.12
C GLU A 41 4.50 7.78 0.33
N LEU A 42 5.41 6.84 0.58
CA LEU A 42 5.55 6.18 1.89
C LEU A 42 6.95 6.36 2.45
N ARG A 43 7.06 7.12 3.53
CA ARG A 43 8.32 7.31 4.27
C ARG A 43 8.51 6.21 5.31
N GLU A 44 9.66 5.54 5.27
CA GLU A 44 10.01 4.56 6.30
C GLU A 44 10.47 5.28 7.58
N ARG A 45 9.72 5.15 8.69
CA ARG A 45 10.07 5.77 9.98
C ARG A 45 11.43 5.25 10.46
N GLY A 46 12.26 6.18 10.94
CA GLY A 46 13.64 5.89 11.35
C GLY A 46 14.65 5.94 10.20
N THR A 47 14.21 6.22 8.97
CA THR A 47 15.09 6.46 7.82
C THR A 47 14.62 7.66 7.01
N ASN A 48 15.49 8.18 6.14
CA ASN A 48 15.13 9.24 5.18
C ASN A 48 14.65 8.70 3.84
N LYS A 49 14.21 7.43 3.77
CA LYS A 49 13.78 6.79 2.52
C LYS A 49 12.28 6.99 2.32
N VAL A 50 11.92 7.48 1.14
CA VAL A 50 10.53 7.60 0.69
C VAL A 50 10.33 6.67 -0.50
N HIS A 51 9.38 5.76 -0.39
CA HIS A 51 9.00 4.86 -1.46
C HIS A 51 7.79 5.42 -2.20
N VAL A 52 7.92 5.58 -3.51
CA VAL A 52 6.84 6.10 -4.35
C VAL A 52 6.19 4.93 -5.09
N PHE A 53 4.87 4.85 -4.97
CA PHE A 53 4.03 3.83 -5.60
C PHE A 53 2.85 4.47 -6.31
N LYS A 54 2.40 3.80 -7.38
CA LYS A 54 1.09 4.02 -7.99
C LYS A 54 0.17 2.88 -7.58
N GLY A 55 -0.92 3.19 -6.90
CA GLY A 55 -1.95 2.26 -6.48
C GLY A 55 -3.20 2.36 -7.34
N TRP A 56 -3.89 1.24 -7.54
CA TRP A 56 -5.22 1.21 -8.12
C TRP A 56 -6.01 0.03 -7.55
N THR A 57 -7.32 0.08 -7.73
CA THR A 57 -8.21 -1.02 -7.34
C THR A 57 -9.04 -1.45 -8.54
N GLU A 58 -9.15 -2.75 -8.75
CA GLU A 58 -9.92 -3.36 -9.83
C GLU A 58 -10.90 -4.40 -9.29
N MET A 59 -12.02 -4.59 -9.98
CA MET A 59 -12.98 -5.65 -9.65
C MET A 59 -12.60 -6.92 -10.40
N VAL A 60 -12.18 -7.95 -9.67
CA VAL A 60 -11.76 -9.24 -10.24
C VAL A 60 -12.78 -10.31 -9.91
N ASN A 61 -12.99 -11.25 -10.83
CA ASN A 61 -13.85 -12.39 -10.58
C ASN A 61 -13.28 -13.28 -9.46
N LYS A 62 -14.18 -13.90 -8.69
CA LYS A 62 -13.81 -14.89 -7.68
C LYS A 62 -12.94 -16.01 -8.31
N PRO A 63 -11.83 -16.41 -7.67
CA PRO A 63 -11.06 -17.57 -8.12
C PRO A 63 -11.92 -18.84 -8.09
N LYS A 64 -11.68 -19.79 -9.01
CA LYS A 64 -12.48 -21.03 -9.14
C LYS A 64 -12.57 -21.83 -7.82
N ASN A 65 -11.52 -21.80 -7.01
CA ASN A 65 -11.45 -22.48 -5.71
C ASN A 65 -11.87 -21.59 -4.53
N GLY A 66 -12.54 -20.46 -4.78
CA GLY A 66 -12.97 -19.53 -3.74
C GLY A 66 -14.15 -20.08 -2.93
N PRO A 67 -14.20 -19.85 -1.62
CA PRO A 67 -15.27 -20.35 -0.77
C PRO A 67 -16.66 -19.83 -1.17
N ALA A 68 -17.72 -20.54 -0.76
CA ALA A 68 -19.10 -20.24 -1.15
C ALA A 68 -19.59 -18.88 -0.64
N TRP A 69 -19.13 -18.43 0.53
CA TRP A 69 -19.50 -17.15 1.14
C TRP A 69 -18.90 -15.92 0.44
N LEU A 70 -17.97 -16.11 -0.49
CA LEU A 70 -17.27 -15.02 -1.16
C LEU A 70 -18.06 -14.57 -2.41
N PRO A 71 -18.31 -13.26 -2.59
CA PRO A 71 -19.12 -12.75 -3.70
C PRO A 71 -18.46 -13.01 -5.06
N ALA A 72 -19.26 -12.96 -6.13
CA ALA A 72 -18.82 -13.28 -7.49
C ALA A 72 -17.69 -12.37 -8.00
N LYS A 73 -17.66 -11.10 -7.57
CA LYS A 73 -16.58 -10.14 -7.86
C LYS A 73 -16.04 -9.55 -6.57
N ILE A 74 -14.73 -9.34 -6.53
CA ILE A 74 -14.00 -8.87 -5.36
C ILE A 74 -13.13 -7.68 -5.78
N LYS A 75 -13.09 -6.66 -4.93
CA LYS A 75 -12.20 -5.51 -5.12
C LYS A 75 -10.77 -5.93 -4.74
N LYS A 76 -9.87 -5.91 -5.72
CA LYS A 76 -8.45 -6.22 -5.55
C LYS A 76 -7.64 -4.93 -5.65
N ALA A 77 -6.81 -4.68 -4.65
CA ALA A 77 -5.83 -3.60 -4.69
C ALA A 77 -4.54 -4.08 -5.36
N ASN A 78 -3.99 -3.25 -6.22
CA ASN A 78 -2.70 -3.45 -6.86
C ASN A 78 -1.84 -2.21 -6.66
N VAL A 79 -0.53 -2.42 -6.68
CA VAL A 79 0.46 -1.34 -6.62
C VAL A 79 1.61 -1.63 -7.56
N SER A 80 2.12 -0.58 -8.19
CA SER A 80 3.36 -0.58 -8.95
C SER A 80 4.34 0.41 -8.31
N LYS A 81 5.61 0.03 -8.23
CA LYS A 81 6.65 0.89 -7.65
C LYS A 81 7.14 1.83 -8.74
N SER A 82 6.96 3.14 -8.55
CA SER A 82 7.49 4.14 -9.48
C SER A 82 8.92 4.52 -9.15
N GLY A 83 9.34 4.47 -7.88
CA GLY A 83 10.71 4.78 -7.51
C GLY A 83 10.94 4.88 -6.01
N THR A 84 12.07 5.49 -5.66
CA THR A 84 12.43 5.84 -4.28
C THR A 84 13.08 7.22 -4.26
N LYS A 85 12.65 8.05 -3.34
CA LYS A 85 13.23 9.37 -3.05
C LYS A 85 13.93 9.32 -1.70
N ARG A 86 14.77 10.33 -1.46
CA ARG A 86 15.38 10.58 -0.16
C ARG A 86 14.92 11.96 0.31
N LEU A 87 14.58 12.06 1.59
CA LEU A 87 14.37 13.33 2.27
C LEU A 87 15.69 13.95 2.72
#